data_AF-A0A1G4A424-F1
#
_entry.id   AF-A0A1G4A424-F1
#
_cell.length_a   1.000
_cell.length_b   1.000
_cell.length_c   1.000
_cell.angle_alpha   90.00
_cell.angle_beta   90.00
_cell.angle_gamma   90.00
#
_symmetry.space_group_name_H-M   'P 1'
#
loop_
_entity.id
_entity.type
_entity.pdbx_description
1 polymer ?
#
loop_
_entity_poly.entity_id
_entity_poly.type
_entity_poly.pdbx_seq_one_letter_code
_entity_poly.pdbx_strand_id
1 'polypeptide(L)'
;MPHEDYVKWQKDSLRAMMRLLRNDGAIFYNHKWRVQDGLLQDRHDIVGEFPIRQIIIWQRSGGINFNAGYFLPTYEVIYLICKPDFRLAAKANAFGDVWSIPQESNNPHPAPFPVELAQRCIRSTNARIVLDPFL
;
A
#
# COMPACT_ATOMS: atom_id res chain seq x y z
N MET A 1 7.05 -2.73 -18.04
CA MET A 1 7.21 -1.29 -18.34
C MET A 1 8.60 -0.89 -17.87
N PRO A 2 9.34 -0.06 -18.63
CA PRO A 2 10.60 0.53 -18.16
C PRO A 2 10.43 1.19 -16.79
N HIS A 3 11.50 1.19 -15.98
CA HIS A 3 11.43 1.65 -14.59
C HIS A 3 10.98 3.12 -14.50
N GLU A 4 11.56 4.00 -15.30
CA GLU A 4 11.24 5.44 -15.29
C GLU A 4 9.78 5.70 -15.69
N ASP A 5 9.29 5.01 -16.73
CA ASP A 5 7.89 5.09 -17.17
C ASP A 5 6.94 4.62 -16.06
N TYR A 6 7.29 3.54 -15.37
CA TYR A 6 6.52 3.00 -14.25
C TYR A 6 6.46 4.00 -13.09
N VAL A 7 7.61 4.53 -12.68
CA VAL A 7 7.69 5.54 -11.61
C VAL A 7 6.86 6.76 -11.97
N LYS A 8 6.99 7.26 -13.21
CA LYS A 8 6.21 8.39 -13.71
C LYS A 8 4.71 8.09 -13.66
N TRP A 9 4.27 6.95 -14.16
CA TRP A 9 2.86 6.56 -14.16
C TRP A 9 2.28 6.44 -12.75
N GLN A 10 3.04 5.87 -11.81
CA GLN A 10 2.63 5.75 -10.41
C GLN A 10 2.52 7.13 -9.73
N LYS A 11 3.50 8.02 -9.95
CA LYS A 11 3.43 9.40 -9.46
C LYS A 11 2.24 10.16 -10.03
N ASP A 12 2.00 10.06 -11.33
CA ASP A 12 0.88 10.73 -11.98
C ASP A 12 -0.47 10.24 -11.43
N SER A 13 -0.57 8.94 -11.14
CA SER A 13 -1.74 8.34 -10.47
C SER A 13 -1.92 8.88 -9.05
N LEU A 14 -0.86 8.89 -8.24
CA LEU A 14 -0.89 9.43 -6.87
C LEU A 14 -1.22 10.93 -6.83
N ARG A 15 -0.67 11.73 -7.75
CA ARG A 15 -1.01 13.16 -7.90
C ARG A 15 -2.48 13.35 -8.27
N ALA A 16 -3.01 12.56 -9.19
CA ALA A 16 -4.41 12.61 -9.56
C ALA A 16 -5.33 12.25 -8.38
N MET A 17 -5.00 11.19 -7.63
CA MET A 17 -5.73 10.81 -6.41
C MET A 17 -5.65 11.91 -5.34
N MET A 18 -4.46 12.47 -5.07
CA MET A 18 -4.27 13.57 -4.12
C MET A 18 -5.01 14.85 -4.53
N ARG A 19 -5.22 15.10 -5.83
CA ARG A 19 -6.06 16.21 -6.31
C ARG A 19 -7.55 15.98 -6.00
N LEU A 20 -8.02 14.73 -6.11
CA LEU A 20 -9.43 14.37 -5.92
C LEU A 20 -9.82 14.18 -4.44
N LEU A 21 -8.86 13.81 -3.60
CA LEU A 21 -9.11 13.64 -2.16
C LEU A 21 -9.59 14.94 -1.51
N ARG A 22 -10.62 14.81 -0.66
CA ARG A 22 -11.00 15.83 0.32
C ARG A 22 -9.81 16.15 1.25
N ASN A 23 -9.84 17.30 1.90
CA ASN A 23 -8.79 17.71 2.84
C ASN A 23 -8.63 16.79 4.06
N ASP A 24 -9.66 16.00 4.38
CA ASP A 24 -9.67 14.97 5.42
C ASP A 24 -9.49 13.55 4.86
N GLY A 25 -9.08 13.42 3.58
CA GLY A 25 -8.91 12.16 2.88
C GLY A 25 -7.50 11.55 3.00
N ALA A 26 -7.41 10.26 2.66
CA ALA A 26 -6.16 9.51 2.60
C ALA A 26 -6.14 8.50 1.45
N ILE A 27 -4.94 8.13 1.01
CA ILE A 27 -4.65 7.04 0.09
C ILE A 27 -3.99 5.93 0.91
N PHE A 28 -4.47 4.69 0.74
CA PHE A 28 -3.78 3.49 1.19
C PHE A 28 -3.10 2.86 -0.03
N TYR A 29 -1.83 3.17 -0.23
CA TYR A 29 -1.08 2.75 -1.42
C TYR A 29 -0.25 1.50 -1.10
N ASN A 30 -0.71 0.33 -1.52
CA ASN A 30 0.03 -0.91 -1.36
C ASN A 30 1.19 -1.01 -2.38
N HIS A 31 2.35 -1.45 -1.90
CA HIS A 31 3.46 -1.83 -2.75
C HIS A 31 4.29 -2.94 -2.10
N LYS A 32 5.02 -3.68 -2.93
CA LYS A 32 6.10 -4.58 -2.49
C LYS A 32 7.47 -3.92 -2.59
N TRP A 33 8.26 -3.96 -1.52
CA TRP A 33 9.70 -3.73 -1.59
C TRP A 33 10.39 -4.88 -2.30
N ARG A 34 11.35 -4.57 -3.15
CA ARG A 34 12.06 -5.56 -3.96
C ARG A 34 13.55 -5.45 -3.68
N VAL A 35 14.23 -6.58 -3.74
CA VAL A 35 15.69 -6.61 -3.87
C VAL A 35 16.00 -6.93 -5.32
N GLN A 36 16.72 -6.05 -6.00
CA GLN A 36 17.20 -6.24 -7.37
C GLN A 36 18.67 -5.85 -7.41
N ASP A 37 19.49 -6.67 -8.06
CA ASP A 37 20.96 -6.47 -8.13
C ASP A 37 21.62 -6.28 -6.76
N GLY A 38 21.10 -6.96 -5.73
CA GLY A 38 21.59 -6.87 -4.35
C GLY A 38 21.20 -5.59 -3.61
N LEU A 39 20.42 -4.70 -4.23
CA LEU A 39 20.00 -3.43 -3.65
C LEU A 39 18.51 -3.45 -3.31
N LEU A 40 18.18 -2.87 -2.15
CA LEU A 40 16.80 -2.64 -1.74
C LEU A 40 16.20 -1.52 -2.60
N GLN A 41 15.01 -1.79 -3.11
CA GLN A 41 14.14 -0.81 -3.73
C GLN A 41 12.91 -0.60 -2.84
N ASP A 42 12.98 0.41 -1.99
CA ASP A 42 11.97 0.77 -0.98
C ASP A 42 10.87 1.71 -1.50
N ARG A 43 10.87 1.97 -2.81
CA ARG A 43 9.91 2.81 -3.54
C ARG A 43 9.91 4.29 -3.18
N HIS A 44 10.96 4.78 -2.51
CA HIS A 44 11.12 6.21 -2.24
C HIS A 44 11.14 7.06 -3.53
N ASP A 45 11.65 6.50 -4.63
CA ASP A 45 11.60 7.05 -5.98
C ASP A 45 10.18 7.45 -6.43
N ILE A 46 9.15 6.72 -5.98
CA ILE A 46 7.72 7.01 -6.23
C ILE A 46 7.17 7.90 -5.12
N VAL A 47 7.26 7.46 -3.87
CA VAL A 47 6.45 8.03 -2.78
C VAL A 47 7.06 9.26 -2.12
N GLY A 48 8.35 9.54 -2.32
CA GLY A 48 9.12 10.54 -1.58
C GLY A 48 8.63 11.99 -1.74
N GLU A 49 7.80 12.29 -2.75
CA GLU A 49 7.21 13.63 -2.95
C GLU A 49 5.84 13.82 -2.29
N PHE A 50 5.28 12.78 -1.67
CA PHE A 50 3.94 12.81 -1.08
C PHE A 50 3.98 12.88 0.45
N PRO A 51 2.93 13.40 1.10
CA PRO A 51 2.83 13.46 2.56
C PRO A 51 2.50 12.08 3.16
N ILE A 52 3.47 11.18 3.15
CA ILE A 52 3.38 9.87 3.80
C ILE A 52 3.33 10.11 5.30
N ARG A 53 2.28 9.60 5.94
CA ARG A 53 2.10 9.70 7.39
C ARG A 53 2.61 8.47 8.13
N GLN A 54 2.46 7.30 7.53
CA GLN A 54 2.86 6.04 8.14
C GLN A 54 3.07 4.98 7.05
N ILE A 55 3.94 4.01 7.34
CA ILE A 55 4.03 2.75 6.60
C ILE A 55 3.34 1.69 7.46
N ILE A 56 2.38 0.99 6.88
CA ILE A 56 1.72 -0.17 7.49
C ILE A 56 2.32 -1.42 6.84
N ILE A 57 2.71 -2.39 7.65
CA ILE A 57 3.21 -3.69 7.20
C ILE A 57 2.03 -4.64 7.07
N TRP A 58 1.73 -5.07 5.85
CA TRP A 58 0.83 -6.20 5.62
C TRP A 58 1.65 -7.48 5.66
N GLN A 59 1.63 -8.18 6.80
CA GLN A 59 2.24 -9.49 6.98
C GLN A 59 1.36 -10.56 6.33
N ARG A 60 1.95 -11.25 5.36
CA ARG A 60 1.33 -12.30 4.55
C ARG A 60 1.62 -13.68 5.13
N SER A 61 0.77 -14.65 4.82
CA SER A 61 0.96 -16.07 5.20
C SER A 61 1.91 -16.77 4.23
N GLY A 62 3.15 -16.29 4.15
CA GLY A 62 4.23 -16.88 3.35
C GLY A 62 4.56 -16.14 2.05
N GLY A 63 5.47 -16.74 1.27
CA GLY A 63 5.93 -16.22 0.00
C GLY A 63 6.84 -17.23 -0.71
N ILE A 64 7.31 -16.87 -1.90
CA ILE A 64 8.26 -17.67 -2.67
C ILE A 64 9.46 -16.79 -3.01
N ASN A 65 10.66 -17.28 -2.70
CA ASN A 65 11.94 -16.67 -3.07
C ASN A 65 12.95 -17.80 -3.26
N PHE A 66 13.58 -17.85 -4.43
CA PHE A 66 14.59 -18.85 -4.77
C PHE A 66 16.01 -18.34 -4.56
N ASN A 67 16.17 -17.10 -4.09
CA ASN A 67 17.46 -16.44 -3.87
C ASN A 67 17.99 -16.73 -2.45
N ALA A 68 19.29 -17.07 -2.34
CA ALA A 68 19.97 -17.35 -1.07
C ALA A 68 20.61 -16.11 -0.40
N GLY A 69 20.68 -14.97 -1.08
CA GLY A 69 21.35 -13.74 -0.62
C GLY A 69 20.51 -12.83 0.27
N TYR A 70 19.21 -13.10 0.46
CA TYR A 70 18.34 -12.34 1.37
C TYR A 70 17.12 -13.15 1.81
N PHE A 71 16.54 -12.78 2.95
CA PHE A 71 15.37 -13.45 3.51
C PHE A 71 14.17 -13.39 2.57
N LEU A 72 13.38 -14.47 2.55
CA LEU A 72 12.09 -14.50 1.87
C LEU A 72 11.20 -13.33 2.32
N PRO A 73 10.79 -12.42 1.41
CA PRO A 73 9.85 -11.37 1.78
C PRO A 73 8.46 -11.96 2.08
N THR A 74 8.02 -11.83 3.33
CA THR A 74 6.73 -12.31 3.84
C THR A 74 5.77 -11.17 4.17
N TYR A 75 6.07 -9.96 3.72
CA TYR A 75 5.20 -8.80 3.88
C TYR A 75 5.19 -7.93 2.63
N GLU A 76 4.19 -7.08 2.58
CA GLU A 76 4.13 -5.91 1.71
C GLU A 76 3.91 -4.66 2.55
N VAL A 77 4.16 -3.50 1.96
CA VAL A 77 3.98 -2.21 2.63
C VAL A 77 2.73 -1.53 2.10
N ILE A 78 2.08 -0.76 2.95
CA ILE A 78 0.98 0.14 2.58
C ILE A 78 1.37 1.52 3.08
N TYR A 79 1.58 2.44 2.15
CA TYR A 79 1.83 3.83 2.48
C TYR A 79 0.51 4.53 2.76
N LEU A 80 0.34 5.00 3.99
CA LEU A 80 -0.76 5.87 4.37
C LEU A 80 -0.37 7.31 4.00
N ILE A 81 -0.89 7.79 2.86
CA ILE A 81 -0.63 9.13 2.34
C ILE A 81 -1.85 10.00 2.65
N CYS A 82 -1.67 11.09 3.39
CA CYS A 82 -2.79 11.84 3.96
C CYS A 82 -2.79 13.31 3.53
N LYS A 83 -3.99 13.87 3.37
CA LYS A 83 -4.17 15.32 3.44
C LYS A 83 -4.04 15.81 4.90
N PRO A 84 -3.79 17.11 5.14
CA PRO A 84 -3.45 17.63 6.47
C PRO A 84 -4.48 17.28 7.56
N ASP A 85 -5.77 17.37 7.22
CA ASP A 85 -6.86 17.24 8.19
C ASP A 85 -7.29 15.79 8.42
N PHE A 86 -6.69 14.83 7.73
CA PHE A 86 -7.00 13.41 7.91
C PHE A 86 -6.84 13.01 9.39
N ARG A 87 -7.82 12.26 9.88
CA ARG A 87 -7.82 11.60 11.20
C ARG A 87 -8.36 10.18 11.03
N LEU A 88 -7.78 9.26 11.79
CA LEU A 88 -8.30 7.89 11.87
C LEU A 88 -9.72 7.89 12.41
N ALA A 89 -10.52 6.90 12.00
CA ALA A 89 -11.79 6.60 12.65
C ALA A 89 -11.59 6.31 14.14
N ALA A 90 -12.64 6.49 14.93
CA ALA A 90 -12.57 6.26 16.37
C ALA A 90 -12.05 4.84 16.67
N LYS A 91 -11.01 4.75 17.51
CA LYS A 91 -10.33 3.51 17.93
C LYS A 91 -9.58 2.75 16.82
N ALA A 92 -9.54 3.22 15.58
CA ALA A 92 -8.81 2.54 14.51
C ALA A 92 -7.29 2.51 14.73
N ASN A 93 -6.76 3.44 15.54
CA ASN A 93 -5.36 3.40 15.98
C ASN A 93 -5.00 2.13 16.76
N ALA A 94 -5.97 1.42 17.34
CA ALA A 94 -5.75 0.16 18.05
C ALA A 94 -5.46 -1.04 17.12
N PHE A 95 -5.62 -0.90 15.79
CA PHE A 95 -5.23 -1.95 14.85
C PHE A 95 -3.71 -2.16 14.78
N GLY A 96 -2.91 -1.21 15.28
CA GLY A 96 -1.47 -1.18 15.05
C GLY A 96 -1.13 -0.98 13.58
N ASP A 97 0.15 -1.06 13.26
CA ASP A 97 0.70 -0.88 11.90
C ASP A 97 1.39 -2.13 11.35
N VAL A 98 1.21 -3.28 12.01
CA VAL A 98 1.55 -4.60 11.49
C VAL A 98 0.28 -5.43 11.42
N TRP A 99 -0.20 -5.68 10.21
CA TRP A 99 -1.45 -6.41 9.96
C TRP A 99 -1.14 -7.79 9.41
N SER A 100 -1.32 -8.81 10.25
CA SER A 100 -1.29 -10.21 9.81
C SER A 100 -2.62 -10.57 9.16
N ILE A 101 -2.63 -10.66 7.83
CA ILE A 101 -3.79 -11.00 7.00
C ILE A 101 -3.31 -11.96 5.90
N PRO A 102 -3.82 -13.19 5.82
CA PRO A 102 -3.44 -14.13 4.76
C PRO A 102 -3.75 -13.57 3.37
N GLN A 103 -2.89 -13.82 2.39
CA GLN A 103 -3.22 -13.54 0.99
C GLN A 103 -4.39 -14.41 0.52
N GLU A 104 -5.18 -13.88 -0.42
CA GLU A 104 -6.30 -14.61 -1.02
C GLU A 104 -5.79 -15.81 -1.85
N SER A 105 -6.53 -16.91 -1.82
CA SER A 105 -6.22 -18.14 -2.56
C SER A 105 -7.41 -18.56 -3.41
N ASN A 106 -7.19 -19.31 -4.48
CA ASN A 106 -8.26 -19.75 -5.41
C ASN A 106 -9.06 -18.60 -6.05
N ASN A 107 -8.38 -17.53 -6.48
CA ASN A 107 -8.96 -16.43 -7.24
C ASN A 107 -8.43 -16.43 -8.68
N PRO A 108 -9.27 -16.18 -9.72
CA PRO A 108 -8.81 -16.13 -11.11
C PRO A 108 -7.90 -14.93 -11.41
N HIS A 109 -7.98 -13.85 -10.61
CA HIS A 109 -7.07 -12.71 -10.76
C HIS A 109 -5.65 -13.09 -10.29
N PRO A 110 -4.58 -12.73 -11.02
CA PRO A 110 -3.22 -13.14 -10.70
C PRO A 110 -2.63 -12.47 -9.44
N ALA A 111 -3.20 -11.35 -9.01
CA ALA A 111 -2.79 -10.60 -7.83
C ALA A 111 -4.01 -10.13 -7.02
N PRO A 112 -4.77 -11.05 -6.41
CA PRO A 112 -5.96 -10.71 -5.66
C PRO A 112 -5.58 -10.13 -4.29
N PHE A 113 -6.26 -9.08 -3.85
CA PHE A 113 -6.19 -8.62 -2.47
C PHE A 113 -7.22 -9.36 -1.61
N PRO A 114 -6.89 -9.74 -0.37
CA PRO A 114 -7.88 -10.27 0.55
C PRO A 114 -8.85 -9.16 0.95
N VAL A 115 -10.15 -9.46 0.97
CA VAL A 115 -11.21 -8.49 1.29
C VAL A 115 -11.00 -7.84 2.65
N GLU A 116 -10.47 -8.59 3.63
CA GLU A 116 -10.17 -8.06 4.97
C GLU A 116 -9.20 -6.87 4.93
N LEU A 117 -8.21 -6.88 4.03
CA LEU A 117 -7.24 -5.80 3.93
C LEU A 117 -7.92 -4.48 3.52
N ALA A 118 -8.73 -4.53 2.47
CA ALA A 118 -9.52 -3.37 2.02
C ALA A 118 -10.52 -2.92 3.10
N GLN A 119 -11.20 -3.85 3.76
CA GLN A 119 -12.12 -3.54 4.86
C GLN A 119 -11.40 -2.84 6.02
N ARG A 120 -10.17 -3.25 6.36
CA ARG A 120 -9.38 -2.63 7.43
C ARG A 120 -8.94 -1.21 7.07
N CYS A 121 -8.55 -0.97 5.81
CA CYS A 121 -8.30 0.39 5.30
C CYS A 121 -9.56 1.27 5.43
N ILE A 122 -10.71 0.79 4.93
CA ILE A 122 -11.97 1.54 4.95
C ILE A 122 -12.40 1.87 6.38
N ARG A 123 -12.39 0.86 7.27
CA ARG A 123 -12.73 1.02 8.71
C ARG A 123 -11.79 1.92 9.48
N SER A 124 -10.59 2.19 8.94
CA SER A 124 -9.65 3.13 9.53
C SER A 124 -10.00 4.60 9.23
N THR A 125 -11.05 4.85 8.47
CA THR A 125 -11.49 6.20 8.06
C THR A 125 -12.98 6.42 8.35
N ASN A 126 -13.43 7.67 8.31
CA ASN A 126 -14.86 8.02 8.31
C ASN A 126 -15.37 8.30 6.88
N ALA A 127 -14.67 7.83 5.84
CA ALA A 127 -15.00 8.11 4.46
C ALA A 127 -16.33 7.46 4.06
N ARG A 128 -17.14 8.18 3.27
CA ARG A 128 -18.39 7.66 2.68
C ARG A 128 -18.24 7.25 1.21
N ILE A 129 -17.17 7.70 0.57
CA ILE A 129 -16.86 7.44 -0.83
C ILE A 129 -15.45 6.87 -0.87
N VAL A 130 -15.30 5.74 -1.56
CA VAL A 130 -14.04 5.04 -1.78
C VAL A 130 -13.82 4.96 -3.29
N LEU A 131 -12.60 5.23 -3.73
CA LEU A 131 -12.18 5.09 -5.11
C LEU A 131 -11.03 4.08 -5.16
N ASP A 132 -11.17 3.07 -6.01
CA ASP A 132 -10.08 2.18 -6.41
C ASP A 132 -9.86 2.33 -7.92
N PRO A 133 -8.74 2.94 -8.37
CA PRO A 133 -8.46 3.13 -9.78
C PRO A 133 -7.83 1.89 -10.46
N PHE A 134 -7.64 0.78 -9.74
CA PHE A 134 -6.95 -0.43 -10.21
C PHE A 134 -7.82 -1.72 -10.03
N LEU A 135 -9.11 -1.64 -10.37
CA LEU A 135 -10.07 -2.76 -10.32
C LEU A 135 -9.88 -3.82 -11.41
#